data_AF-A0A8S9W7E6-F1
#
_entry.id   AF-A0A8S9W7E6-F1
#
_cell.length_a   1.000
_cell.length_b   1.000
_cell.length_c   1.000
_cell.angle_alpha   90.00
_cell.angle_beta   90.00
_cell.angle_gamma   90.00
#
_symmetry.space_group_name_H-M   'P 1'
#
loop_
_entity.id
_entity.type
_entity.pdbx_description
1 polymer ?
#
loop_
_entity_poly.entity_id
_entity_poly.type
_entity_poly.pdbx_seq_one_letter_code
_entity_poly.pdbx_strand_id
1 'polypeptide(L)' 'MPGITKEDVKVDATEDMVTLKAETKDRKYYKEIPTESPIDPDSAKAKYNNGVLELTFKLKGETKPKGKRIKVE' A
#
# COMPACT_ATOMS: atom_id res chain seq x y z
N MET A 1 11.08 -8.98 5.40
CA MET A 1 12.26 -8.19 5.80
C MET A 1 12.78 -8.65 7.17
N PRO A 2 13.35 -9.87 7.29
CA PRO A 2 13.92 -10.32 8.55
C PRO A 2 15.13 -9.45 8.95
N GLY A 3 15.19 -9.07 10.22
CA GLY A 3 16.27 -8.26 10.78
C GLY A 3 16.14 -6.74 10.56
N ILE A 4 15.01 -6.28 10.00
CA ILE A 4 14.69 -4.85 9.90
C ILE A 4 13.67 -4.50 10.97
N THR A 5 13.90 -3.41 11.68
CA THR A 5 12.93 -2.85 12.63
C THR A 5 11.98 -1.88 11.93
N LYS A 6 10.77 -1.68 12.47
CA LYS A 6 9.76 -0.81 11.82
C LYS A 6 10.24 0.63 11.68
N GLU A 7 11.13 1.06 12.58
CA GLU A 7 11.71 2.39 12.63
C GLU A 7 12.63 2.68 11.44
N ASP A 8 13.22 1.63 10.87
CA ASP A 8 14.13 1.71 9.72
C ASP A 8 13.41 1.63 8.37
N VAL A 9 12.09 1.41 8.38
CA VAL A 9 11.27 1.26 7.17
C VAL A 9 10.61 2.60 6.81
N LYS A 10 10.82 3.05 5.57
CA LYS A 10 10.14 4.19 4.96
C LYS A 10 9.31 3.70 3.78
N VAL A 11 8.07 4.16 3.74
CA VAL A 11 7.12 3.86 2.67
C VAL A 11 6.59 5.18 2.14
N ASP A 12 6.79 5.39 0.85
CA ASP A 12 6.19 6.50 0.12
C ASP A 12 5.15 5.90 -0.86
N ALA A 13 4.03 6.59 -1.08
CA ALA A 13 3.02 6.14 -2.04
C ALA A 13 2.52 7.32 -2.88
N THR A 14 2.36 7.09 -4.18
CA THR A 14 1.64 7.94 -5.12
C THR A 14 0.35 7.22 -5.53
N GLU A 15 -0.42 7.82 -6.45
CA GLU A 15 -1.65 7.20 -6.94
C GLU A 15 -1.39 5.88 -7.68
N ASP A 16 -0.22 5.72 -8.26
CA ASP A 16 0.12 4.65 -9.20
C ASP A 16 1.35 3.82 -8.78
N MET A 17 1.99 4.16 -7.65
CA MET A 17 3.23 3.51 -7.23
C MET A 17 3.41 3.53 -5.70
N VAL A 18 4.01 2.47 -5.17
CA VAL A 18 4.46 2.38 -3.79
C VAL A 18 5.97 2.16 -3.76
N THR A 19 6.69 3.01 -3.05
CA THR A 19 8.13 2.94 -2.87
C THR A 19 8.45 2.51 -1.44
N LEU A 20 9.15 1.39 -1.31
CA LEU A 20 9.63 0.85 -0.05
C LEU A 20 11.15 1.04 0.05
N LYS A 21 11.59 1.69 1.12
CA LYS A 21 13.00 1.86 1.48
C LYS A 21 13.21 1.34 2.90
N ALA A 22 14.21 0.50 3.11
CA ALA A 22 14.64 0.14 4.45
C ALA A 22 16.15 0.01 4.51
N GLU A 23 16.78 0.61 5.52
CA GLU A 23 18.23 0.66 5.64
C GLU A 23 18.66 0.35 7.08
N THR A 24 19.52 -0.65 7.21
CA THR A 24 20.21 -1.03 8.44
C THR A 24 21.70 -1.11 8.15
N LYS A 25 22.55 -1.30 9.17
CA LYS A 25 23.99 -1.47 8.98
C LYS A 25 24.33 -2.65 8.06
N ASP A 26 23.55 -3.72 8.12
CA ASP A 26 23.86 -4.97 7.44
C ASP A 26 23.05 -5.17 6.14
N ARG A 27 21.93 -4.46 5.98
CA ARG A 27 21.00 -4.67 4.86
C ARG A 27 20.36 -3.39 4.38
N LYS A 28 20.21 -3.28 3.06
CA LYS A 28 19.42 -2.23 2.39
C LYS A 28 18.39 -2.87 1.47
N TYR A 29 17.16 -2.39 1.55
CA TYR A 29 16.05 -2.78 0.68
C TYR A 29 15.52 -1.54 -0.01
N TYR A 30 15.34 -1.67 -1.32
CA TYR A 30 14.69 -0.69 -2.16
C TYR A 30 13.74 -1.44 -3.09
N LYS A 31 12.48 -1.01 -3.14
CA LYS A 31 11.54 -1.55 -4.11
C LYS A 31 10.52 -0.51 -4.51
N GLU A 32 10.34 -0.36 -5.80
CA GLU A 32 9.20 0.35 -6.39
C GLU A 32 8.20 -0.69 -6.88
N ILE A 33 6.94 -0.49 -6.52
CA ILE A 33 5.85 -1.39 -6.82
C ILE A 33 4.78 -0.55 -7.54
N PRO A 34 4.66 -0.64 -8.87
CA PRO A 34 3.54 0.00 -9.57
C PRO A 34 2.24 -0.66 -9.12
N THR A 35 1.20 0.14 -8.94
CA THR A 35 -0.14 -0.35 -8.62
C THR A 35 -0.94 -0.58 -9.90
N GLU A 36 -1.78 -1.61 -9.92
CA GLU A 36 -2.62 -1.93 -11.09
C GLU A 36 -3.78 -0.96 -11.26
N SER A 37 -4.08 -0.16 -10.24
CA SER A 37 -5.17 0.82 -10.22
C SER A 37 -4.79 2.00 -9.35
N PRO A 38 -5.35 3.19 -9.64
CA PRO A 38 -5.15 4.37 -8.81
C PRO A 38 -5.54 4.10 -7.35
N ILE A 39 -4.63 4.36 -6.41
CA ILE A 39 -4.87 4.27 -4.97
C ILE A 39 -4.99 5.67 -4.36
N ASP A 40 -5.63 5.76 -3.20
CA ASP A 40 -5.66 6.96 -2.37
C ASP A 40 -4.54 6.86 -1.30
N PRO A 41 -3.41 7.59 -1.45
CA PRO A 41 -2.30 7.51 -0.52
C PRO A 41 -2.67 7.97 0.90
N ASP A 42 -3.62 8.90 1.04
CA ASP A 42 -4.04 9.42 2.35
C ASP A 42 -4.85 8.39 3.15
N SER A 43 -5.38 7.36 2.48
CA SER A 43 -6.12 6.25 3.10
C SER A 43 -5.22 5.14 3.67
N ALA A 44 -3.89 5.26 3.52
CA ALA A 44 -2.94 4.22 3.81
C ALA A 44 -3.00 3.72 5.26
N LYS A 45 -2.92 2.39 5.42
CA LYS A 45 -2.70 1.73 6.70
C LYS A 45 -1.50 0.81 6.59
N ALA A 46 -0.65 0.82 7.60
CA ALA A 46 0.54 -0.03 7.67
C ALA A 46 0.51 -0.90 8.93
N LYS A 47 0.91 -2.17 8.78
CA LYS A 47 1.18 -3.09 9.88
C LYS A 47 2.53 -3.76 9.65
N TYR A 48 3.32 -3.87 10.71
CA TYR A 48 4.60 -4.57 10.66
C TYR A 48 4.69 -5.60 11.77
N ASN A 49 4.71 -6.88 11.41
CA ASN A 49 4.75 -7.99 12.36
C ASN A 49 5.76 -9.04 11.92
N ASN A 50 6.72 -9.37 12.79
CA ASN A 50 7.72 -10.42 12.58
C ASN A 50 8.44 -10.32 11.22
N GLY A 51 8.81 -9.11 10.82
CA GLY A 51 9.51 -8.89 9.55
C GLY A 51 8.59 -8.81 8.31
N VAL A 52 7.28 -8.87 8.47
CA VAL A 52 6.31 -8.74 7.36
C VAL A 52 5.67 -7.36 7.42
N LEU A 53 5.79 -6.60 6.34
CA LEU A 53 5.10 -5.33 6.14
C LEU A 53 3.85 -5.55 5.31
N GLU A 54 2.70 -5.16 5.87
CA GLU A 54 1.41 -5.16 5.20
C GLU A 54 0.96 -3.71 5.02
N LEU A 55 0.66 -3.33 3.78
CA LEU A 55 0.14 -2.02 3.42
C LEU A 55 -1.24 -2.20 2.81
N THR A 56 -2.20 -1.39 3.25
CA THR A 56 -3.56 -1.39 2.74
C THR A 56 -3.94 0.03 2.30
N PHE A 57 -4.42 0.15 1.08
CA PHE A 57 -4.91 1.40 0.50
C PHE A 57 -6.34 1.21 0.00
N LYS A 58 -7.14 2.27 -0.02
CA LYS A 58 -8.38 2.30 -0.79
C LYS A 58 -8.05 2.66 -2.23
N LEU A 59 -8.81 2.11 -3.18
CA LEU A 59 -8.71 2.57 -4.57
C LEU A 59 -9.27 3.98 -4.69
N LYS A 60 -8.56 4.83 -5.42
CA LYS A 60 -9.00 6.18 -5.75
C LYS A 60 -10.15 6.07 -6.74
N GLY A 61 -11.29 6.66 -6.38
CA GLY A 61 -12.47 6.62 -7.24
C GLY A 61 -13.28 5.33 -7.16
N GLU A 62 -13.09 4.49 -6.14
CA GLU A 62 -14.00 3.38 -5.82
C GLU A 62 -15.39 3.93 -5.48
N THR A 63 -16.17 4.20 -6.52
CA THR A 63 -17.62 4.27 -6.44
C THR A 63 -18.06 2.87 -6.08
N LYS A 64 -18.62 2.68 -4.88
CA LYS A 64 -19.52 1.55 -4.57
C LYS A 64 -20.25 1.16 -5.86
N PRO A 65 -20.32 -0.13 -6.23
CA PRO A 65 -20.98 -0.51 -7.48
C PRO A 65 -22.32 0.20 -7.53
N LYS A 66 -22.47 1.13 -8.47
CA LYS A 66 -23.74 1.84 -8.72
C LYS A 66 -24.68 0.86 -9.40
N GLY A 67 -24.87 -0.31 -8.81
CA GLY A 67 -25.92 -1.24 -9.18
C GLY A 67 -27.23 -0.56 -8.85
N LYS A 68 -27.88 0.01 -9.85
CA LYS A 68 -29.24 0.50 -9.73
C LYS A 68 -30.15 -0.70 -9.86
N ARG A 69 -31.01 -0.94 -8.86
CA ARG A 69 -32.02 -1.99 -8.94
C ARG A 69 -32.99 -1.63 -10.06
N ILE A 70 -33.01 -2.42 -11.13
CA ILE A 70 -33.99 -2.26 -12.21
C ILE A 70 -35.27 -2.96 -11.77
N LYS A 71 -36.39 -2.23 -11.75
CA LYS A 71 -37.72 -2.80 -11.56
C LYS A 71 -38.17 -3.36 -12.91
N VAL A 72 -38.55 -4.65 -12.94
CA VAL A 72 -39.17 -5.28 -14.11
C VAL A 72 -40.68 -5.13 -13.95
N GLU A 73 -41.36 -4.65 -15.01
CA GLU A 73 -42.82 -4.64 -15.15
C GLU A 73 -43.28 -5.84 -15.98
#